data_AF-A0AAU3D2U2-F1
#
_entry.id   AF-A0AAU3D2U2-F1
#
_cell.length_a   1.000
_cell.length_b   1.000
_cell.length_c   1.000
_cell.angle_alpha   90.00
_cell.angle_beta   90.00
_cell.angle_gamma   90.00
#
_symmetry.space_group_name_H-M   'P 1'
#
loop_
_entity.id
_entity.type
_entity.pdbx_description
1 polymer ?
#
loop_
_entity_poly.entity_id
_entity_poly.type
_entity_poly.pdbx_seq_one_letter_code
_entity_poly.pdbx_strand_id
1 'polypeptide(L)'
;MDPKIWWYIARASGLMAWWLLSLTVVWGLLLSSRILGPRRPVPARLLDLHRFLSGMSAAFVLVHLVALLADEFMDFGLPELLVPMVSPYRPGAVAWGVVAMYVMAAIVVTSLARRHLPHSVWRWVHYATFALFVLTTVHAFTAGTEATNPAVQLTGLAFGGAFLFLATYRFLTWREPSASSNAATRSTSESEGGEVGPTPPPLTRDTLRDRPVLVKELRHAADGVLAVRLAADDGGRLPAWEPGAHIDLVLPSGTVRQYSLCGDPADRDIYRVGVLKVPAGRGGSAEVHQLRAGQKIAVRGPRNRFPLVLTDRYLFIAGGIGITPLLPMIRRVDAAGLEWRLIYGGRSRTSMAFTEDLPALGGDRVRLVPEDTDGLPDLDAVLADARPGTAVYSCGPEPLIAALEKIMAADFPHLNLHIERFGPAKTTTAAPTSQAAAPEFEVELARSRQVLPVPADRSLLDVIRDAVPDAASSCGEGFCGTCKVTVLAGTPDHRDEVLAPSERGRTDVIYPCVSRARSSRLTLDL
;
A
#
# COMPACT_ATOMS: atom_id res chain seq x y z
N MET A 1 -27.35 33.12 -31.10
CA MET A 1 -26.60 31.86 -31.31
C MET A 1 -27.49 30.96 -32.15
N ASP A 2 -26.94 30.08 -33.00
CA ASP A 2 -27.76 29.11 -33.74
C ASP A 2 -28.53 28.25 -32.71
N PRO A 3 -29.87 28.23 -32.71
CA PRO A 3 -30.66 27.46 -31.73
C PRO A 3 -30.33 25.96 -31.76
N LYS A 4 -29.75 25.46 -32.85
CA LYS A 4 -29.30 24.07 -32.98
C LYS A 4 -28.01 23.76 -32.21
N ILE A 5 -27.30 24.76 -31.70
CA ILE A 5 -26.03 24.56 -31.01
C ILE A 5 -26.20 23.70 -29.75
N TRP A 6 -27.26 23.95 -28.97
CA TRP A 6 -27.58 23.19 -27.76
C TRP A 6 -27.93 21.75 -28.08
N TRP A 7 -28.69 21.53 -29.15
CA TRP A 7 -28.98 20.20 -29.67
C TRP A 7 -27.72 19.43 -30.05
N TYR A 8 -26.78 20.05 -30.78
CA TYR A 8 -25.50 19.42 -31.11
C TYR A 8 -24.65 19.12 -29.87
N ILE A 9 -24.61 20.05 -28.92
CA ILE A 9 -23.88 19.87 -27.65
C ILE A 9 -24.49 18.72 -26.85
N ALA A 10 -25.82 18.65 -26.71
CA ALA A 10 -26.51 17.58 -26.00
C ALA A 10 -26.19 16.21 -26.62
N ARG A 11 -26.24 16.09 -27.95
CA ARG A 11 -25.91 14.83 -28.66
C ARG A 11 -24.43 14.45 -28.50
N ALA A 12 -23.51 15.38 -28.75
CA ALA A 12 -22.08 15.12 -28.66
C ALA A 12 -21.62 14.78 -27.23
N SER A 13 -22.13 15.52 -26.23
CA SER A 13 -21.81 15.28 -24.83
C SER A 13 -22.42 13.97 -24.31
N GLY A 14 -23.64 13.61 -24.75
CA GLY A 14 -24.27 12.33 -24.42
C GLY A 14 -23.49 11.13 -24.97
N LEU A 15 -23.03 11.21 -26.23
CA LEU A 15 -22.21 10.16 -26.84
C LEU A 15 -20.84 10.05 -26.15
N MET A 16 -20.21 11.19 -25.85
CA MET A 16 -18.93 11.22 -25.12
C MET A 16 -19.06 10.67 -23.70
N ALA A 17 -20.14 11.02 -22.99
CA ALA A 17 -20.44 10.48 -21.67
C ALA A 17 -20.56 8.95 -21.70
N TRP A 18 -21.24 8.41 -22.71
CA TRP A 18 -21.37 6.96 -22.91
C TRP A 18 -20.03 6.28 -23.23
N TRP A 19 -19.19 6.86 -24.10
CA TRP A 19 -17.85 6.33 -24.37
C TRP A 19 -16.96 6.33 -23.12
N LEU A 20 -16.94 7.43 -22.37
CA LEU A 20 -16.16 7.54 -21.13
C LEU A 20 -16.66 6.57 -20.05
N LEU A 21 -17.97 6.40 -19.91
CA LEU A 21 -18.55 5.41 -19.00
C LEU A 21 -18.17 3.99 -19.42
N SER A 22 -18.29 3.68 -20.71
CA SER A 22 -17.96 2.37 -21.29
C SER A 22 -16.49 2.03 -21.04
N LEU A 23 -15.58 2.98 -21.30
CA LEU A 23 -14.17 2.87 -20.98
C LEU A 23 -13.95 2.67 -19.48
N THR A 24 -14.63 3.42 -18.63
CA THR A 24 -14.52 3.31 -17.17
C THR A 24 -14.92 1.91 -16.68
N VAL A 25 -16.02 1.35 -17.18
CA VAL A 25 -16.54 0.03 -16.81
C VAL A 25 -15.64 -1.09 -17.33
N VAL A 26 -15.26 -1.06 -18.60
CA VAL A 26 -14.32 -2.02 -19.20
C VAL A 26 -12.98 -1.98 -18.47
N TRP A 27 -12.47 -0.78 -18.20
CA TRP A 27 -11.24 -0.60 -17.43
C TRP A 27 -11.37 -1.14 -16.00
N GLY A 28 -12.45 -0.82 -15.27
CA GLY A 28 -12.69 -1.36 -13.93
C GLY A 28 -12.81 -2.89 -13.91
N LEU A 29 -13.43 -3.48 -14.93
CA LEU A 29 -13.47 -4.93 -15.12
C LEU A 29 -12.09 -5.51 -15.40
N LEU A 30 -11.28 -4.88 -16.28
CA LEU A 30 -9.91 -5.29 -16.57
C LEU A 30 -9.05 -5.28 -15.29
N LEU A 31 -9.07 -4.18 -14.53
CA LEU A 31 -8.34 -4.03 -13.27
C LEU A 31 -8.74 -5.06 -12.20
N SER A 32 -9.98 -5.56 -12.27
CA SER A 32 -10.53 -6.52 -11.31
C SER A 32 -10.55 -7.98 -11.83
N SER A 33 -10.16 -8.20 -13.08
CA SER A 33 -10.05 -9.50 -13.74
C SER A 33 -8.62 -10.06 -13.66
N ARG A 34 -8.47 -11.38 -13.85
CA ARG A 34 -7.15 -12.05 -13.90
C ARG A 34 -6.53 -12.07 -15.30
N ILE A 35 -7.13 -11.39 -16.28
CA ILE A 35 -6.68 -11.41 -17.69
C ILE A 35 -5.33 -10.72 -17.87
N LEU A 36 -5.02 -9.74 -17.02
CA LEU A 36 -3.74 -9.04 -17.00
C LEU A 36 -2.67 -9.72 -16.11
N GLY A 37 -2.87 -11.00 -15.75
CA GLY A 37 -1.96 -11.79 -14.91
C GLY A 37 -2.47 -12.04 -13.48
N PRO A 38 -1.70 -12.76 -12.64
CA PRO A 38 -2.06 -12.97 -11.22
C PRO A 38 -2.22 -11.61 -10.53
N ARG A 39 -3.08 -11.54 -9.50
CA ARG A 39 -3.53 -10.30 -8.83
C ARG A 39 -2.37 -9.45 -8.31
N ARG A 40 -1.73 -8.68 -9.18
CA ARG A 40 -0.79 -7.60 -8.82
C ARG A 40 -1.60 -6.46 -8.18
N PRO A 41 -1.04 -5.71 -7.22
CA PRO A 41 -1.65 -4.45 -6.83
C PRO A 41 -1.74 -3.56 -8.07
N VAL A 42 -2.94 -3.11 -8.40
CA VAL A 42 -3.17 -2.18 -9.51
C VAL A 42 -2.32 -0.93 -9.27
N PRO A 43 -1.36 -0.58 -10.15
CA PRO A 43 -0.54 0.61 -9.99
C PRO A 43 -1.40 1.85 -9.73
N ALA A 44 -0.95 2.74 -8.84
CA ALA A 44 -1.72 3.93 -8.46
C ALA A 44 -2.15 4.76 -9.69
N ARG A 45 -1.29 4.86 -10.70
CA ARG A 45 -1.59 5.52 -11.99
C ARG A 45 -2.79 4.92 -12.73
N LEU A 46 -2.95 3.60 -12.72
CA LEU A 46 -4.07 2.92 -13.38
C LEU A 46 -5.39 3.12 -12.61
N LEU A 47 -5.31 3.17 -11.27
CA LEU A 47 -6.46 3.52 -10.43
C LEU A 47 -6.83 5.00 -10.57
N ASP A 48 -5.84 5.89 -10.71
CA ASP A 48 -6.06 7.30 -10.97
C ASP A 48 -6.65 7.53 -12.37
N LEU A 49 -6.27 6.72 -13.37
CA LEU A 49 -6.94 6.71 -14.67
C LEU A 49 -8.42 6.31 -14.54
N HIS A 50 -8.74 5.28 -13.75
CA HIS A 50 -10.14 4.90 -13.49
C HIS A 50 -10.93 6.06 -12.85
N ARG A 51 -10.33 6.76 -11.88
CA ARG A 51 -10.94 7.94 -11.24
C ARG A 51 -11.12 9.10 -12.22
N PHE A 52 -10.12 9.36 -13.06
CA PHE A 52 -10.17 10.41 -14.07
C PHE A 52 -11.27 10.14 -15.09
N LEU A 53 -11.32 8.92 -15.67
CA LEU A 53 -12.37 8.53 -16.62
C LEU A 53 -13.77 8.60 -15.99
N SER A 54 -13.92 8.15 -14.74
CA SER A 54 -15.18 8.25 -13.99
C SER A 54 -15.62 9.70 -13.79
N GLY A 55 -14.68 10.57 -13.40
CA GLY A 55 -14.93 12.00 -13.19
C GLY A 55 -15.32 12.70 -14.49
N MET A 56 -14.62 12.40 -15.59
CA MET A 56 -14.94 12.94 -16.91
C MET A 56 -16.30 12.45 -17.41
N SER A 57 -16.65 11.18 -17.20
CA SER A 57 -17.98 10.67 -17.54
C SER A 57 -19.07 11.44 -16.81
N ALA A 58 -18.94 11.63 -15.49
CA ALA A 58 -19.90 12.41 -14.69
C ALA A 58 -20.00 13.88 -15.15
N ALA A 59 -18.86 14.50 -15.50
CA ALA A 59 -18.83 15.87 -16.03
C ALA A 59 -19.56 15.98 -17.38
N PHE A 60 -19.34 15.03 -18.29
CA PHE A 60 -20.03 15.02 -19.59
C PHE A 60 -21.52 14.69 -19.47
N VAL A 61 -21.93 13.85 -18.50
CA VAL A 61 -23.35 13.70 -18.15
C VAL A 61 -23.93 15.03 -17.69
N LEU A 62 -23.24 15.79 -16.83
CA LEU A 62 -23.72 17.10 -16.41
C LEU A 62 -23.87 18.07 -17.59
N VAL A 63 -22.88 18.13 -18.48
CA VAL A 63 -22.96 18.95 -19.71
C VAL A 63 -24.14 18.51 -20.57
N HIS A 64 -24.38 17.21 -20.71
CA HIS A 64 -25.51 16.66 -21.45
C HIS A 64 -26.86 17.10 -20.85
N LEU A 65 -27.03 17.00 -19.53
CA LEU A 65 -28.26 17.43 -18.85
C LEU A 65 -28.49 18.95 -18.97
N VAL A 66 -27.44 19.76 -18.82
CA VAL A 66 -27.52 21.22 -18.97
C VAL A 66 -27.86 21.61 -20.40
N ALA A 67 -27.25 20.95 -21.39
CA ALA A 67 -27.53 21.21 -22.79
C ALA A 67 -28.96 20.82 -23.18
N LEU A 68 -29.53 19.76 -22.59
CA LEU A 68 -30.94 19.42 -22.76
C LEU A 68 -31.86 20.50 -22.18
N LEU A 69 -31.58 21.00 -20.98
CA LEU A 69 -32.38 22.08 -20.36
C LEU A 69 -32.26 23.41 -21.10
N ALA A 70 -31.15 23.64 -21.80
CA ALA A 70 -30.93 24.84 -22.61
C ALA A 70 -31.41 24.69 -24.07
N ASP A 71 -31.92 23.51 -24.45
CA ASP A 71 -32.39 23.24 -25.81
C ASP A 71 -33.79 23.80 -26.03
N GLU A 72 -33.87 24.90 -26.77
CA GLU A 72 -35.12 25.56 -27.17
C GLU A 72 -35.85 24.85 -28.33
N PHE A 73 -35.29 23.76 -28.87
CA PHE A 73 -35.85 23.07 -30.04
C PHE A 73 -36.75 21.88 -29.64
N MET A 74 -36.42 21.20 -28.54
CA MET A 74 -37.15 20.04 -28.02
C MET A 74 -37.88 20.30 -26.69
N ASP A 75 -37.78 21.51 -26.12
CA ASP A 75 -38.42 21.97 -24.87
C ASP A 75 -38.33 20.94 -23.72
N PHE A 76 -37.11 20.57 -23.32
CA PHE A 76 -36.89 19.68 -22.17
C PHE A 76 -36.93 20.45 -20.84
N GLY A 77 -37.94 20.19 -20.02
CA GLY A 77 -38.03 20.70 -18.65
C GLY A 77 -37.45 19.75 -17.60
N LEU A 78 -37.49 20.19 -16.33
CA LEU A 78 -37.10 19.37 -15.19
C LEU A 78 -37.94 18.09 -15.02
N PRO A 79 -39.28 18.08 -15.24
CA PRO A 79 -40.08 16.86 -15.16
C PRO A 79 -39.63 15.79 -16.16
N GLU A 80 -39.31 16.20 -17.39
CA GLU A 80 -38.89 15.31 -18.48
C GLU A 80 -37.49 14.72 -18.21
N LEU A 81 -36.65 15.43 -17.45
CA LEU A 81 -35.31 15.02 -17.06
C LEU A 81 -35.29 14.11 -15.82
N LEU A 82 -36.21 14.36 -14.89
CA LEU A 82 -36.21 13.74 -13.57
C LEU A 82 -37.28 12.68 -13.39
N VAL A 83 -38.23 12.50 -14.30
CA VAL A 83 -39.29 11.49 -14.16
C VAL A 83 -39.34 10.60 -15.40
N PRO A 84 -39.12 9.28 -15.26
CA PRO A 84 -39.21 8.36 -16.39
C PRO A 84 -40.59 8.45 -17.07
N MET A 85 -40.61 8.28 -18.40
CA MET A 85 -41.81 8.26 -19.25
C MET A 85 -42.56 9.60 -19.43
N VAL A 86 -42.09 10.72 -18.85
CA VAL A 86 -42.73 12.03 -18.99
C VAL A 86 -42.37 12.73 -20.31
N SER A 87 -41.17 12.51 -20.83
CA SER A 87 -40.72 13.18 -22.07
C SER A 87 -41.60 12.80 -23.29
N PRO A 88 -42.09 13.78 -24.07
CA PRO A 88 -42.82 13.52 -25.31
C PRO A 88 -41.92 12.93 -26.40
N TYR A 89 -40.61 13.11 -26.29
CA TYR A 89 -39.63 12.60 -27.23
C TYR A 89 -39.16 11.20 -26.82
N ARG A 90 -39.55 10.18 -27.58
CA ARG A 90 -39.14 8.78 -27.39
C ARG A 90 -39.16 8.37 -25.90
N PRO A 91 -40.33 8.40 -25.22
CA PRO A 91 -40.44 8.30 -23.76
C PRO A 91 -39.72 7.09 -23.17
N GLY A 92 -39.80 5.92 -23.83
CA GLY A 92 -39.10 4.71 -23.40
C GLY A 92 -37.58 4.84 -23.48
N ALA A 93 -37.05 5.45 -24.54
CA ALA A 93 -35.61 5.68 -24.69
C ALA A 93 -35.09 6.65 -23.63
N VAL A 94 -35.82 7.74 -23.37
CA VAL A 94 -35.45 8.74 -22.35
C VAL A 94 -35.56 8.15 -20.94
N ALA A 95 -36.59 7.34 -20.66
CA ALA A 95 -36.77 6.68 -19.36
C ALA A 95 -35.54 5.86 -18.93
N TRP A 96 -34.89 5.14 -19.86
CA TRP A 96 -33.64 4.42 -19.57
C TRP A 96 -32.50 5.36 -19.14
N GLY A 97 -32.42 6.54 -19.76
CA GLY A 97 -31.46 7.59 -19.39
C GLY A 97 -31.70 8.16 -18.00
N VAL A 98 -32.96 8.43 -17.64
CA VAL A 98 -33.34 8.92 -16.30
C VAL A 98 -32.99 7.90 -15.21
N VAL A 99 -33.31 6.62 -15.43
CA VAL A 99 -32.96 5.54 -14.48
C VAL A 99 -31.45 5.37 -14.39
N ALA A 100 -30.73 5.41 -15.52
CA ALA A 100 -29.27 5.38 -15.53
C ALA A 100 -28.65 6.55 -14.74
N MET A 101 -29.19 7.76 -14.86
CA MET A 101 -28.74 8.93 -14.11
C MET A 101 -28.87 8.70 -12.59
N TYR A 102 -29.97 8.12 -12.12
CA TYR A 102 -30.11 7.80 -10.69
C TYR A 102 -29.07 6.79 -10.21
N VAL A 103 -28.84 5.73 -10.99
CA VAL A 103 -27.84 4.70 -10.66
C VAL A 103 -26.43 5.32 -10.64
N MET A 104 -26.10 6.15 -11.62
CA MET A 104 -24.84 6.91 -11.67
C MET A 104 -24.69 7.81 -10.45
N ALA A 105 -25.73 8.59 -10.10
CA ALA A 105 -25.70 9.46 -8.92
C ALA A 105 -25.45 8.67 -7.64
N ALA A 106 -26.12 7.53 -7.45
CA ALA A 106 -25.89 6.65 -6.31
C ALA A 106 -24.44 6.13 -6.26
N ILE A 107 -23.88 5.71 -7.40
CA ILE A 107 -22.49 5.23 -7.49
C ILE A 107 -21.49 6.36 -7.19
N VAL A 108 -21.68 7.55 -7.76
CA VAL A 108 -20.80 8.71 -7.55
C VAL A 108 -20.83 9.16 -6.10
N VAL A 109 -22.02 9.36 -5.51
CA VAL A 109 -22.18 9.80 -4.12
C VAL A 109 -21.57 8.78 -3.16
N THR A 110 -21.87 7.50 -3.32
CA THR A 110 -21.29 6.46 -2.45
C THR A 110 -19.78 6.29 -2.64
N SER A 111 -19.25 6.53 -3.84
CA SER A 111 -17.80 6.48 -4.11
C SER A 111 -17.04 7.67 -3.52
N LEU A 112 -17.64 8.87 -3.49
CA LEU A 112 -17.10 10.04 -2.80
C LEU A 112 -17.17 9.85 -1.26
N ALA A 113 -18.28 9.30 -0.77
CA ALA A 113 -18.51 9.02 0.64
C ALA A 113 -17.86 7.70 1.12
N ARG A 114 -17.05 7.01 0.30
CA ARG A 114 -16.52 5.67 0.60
C ARG A 114 -15.77 5.56 1.93
N ARG A 115 -15.20 6.66 2.43
CA ARG A 115 -14.49 6.71 3.73
C ARG A 115 -15.44 6.67 4.93
N HIS A 116 -16.72 6.98 4.71
CA HIS A 116 -17.76 7.06 5.74
C HIS A 116 -18.79 5.93 5.63
N LEU A 117 -18.67 5.05 4.63
CA LEU A 117 -19.59 3.95 4.39
C LEU A 117 -18.92 2.59 4.67
N PRO A 118 -19.67 1.60 5.18
CA PRO A 118 -19.18 0.22 5.23
C PRO A 118 -18.76 -0.25 3.84
N HIS A 119 -17.59 -0.88 3.73
CA HIS A 119 -17.05 -1.33 2.44
C HIS A 119 -17.98 -2.30 1.70
N SER A 120 -18.77 -3.10 2.42
CA SER A 120 -19.79 -4.00 1.84
C SER A 120 -20.88 -3.23 1.11
N VAL A 121 -21.37 -2.14 1.70
CA VAL A 121 -22.41 -1.26 1.13
C VAL A 121 -21.88 -0.55 -0.11
N TRP A 122 -20.70 0.09 0.01
CA TRP A 122 -20.04 0.72 -1.13
C TRP A 122 -19.84 -0.27 -2.27
N ARG A 123 -19.32 -1.48 -1.99
CA ARG A 123 -19.07 -2.50 -3.01
C ARG A 123 -20.35 -2.97 -3.69
N TRP A 124 -21.44 -3.15 -2.94
CA TRP A 124 -22.73 -3.56 -3.48
C TRP A 124 -23.31 -2.49 -4.42
N VAL A 125 -23.30 -1.22 -4.00
CA VAL A 125 -23.73 -0.10 -4.85
C VAL A 125 -22.81 0.05 -6.07
N HIS A 126 -21.51 -0.13 -5.90
CA HIS A 126 -20.54 -0.04 -7.00
C HIS A 126 -20.74 -1.15 -8.05
N TYR A 127 -21.28 -2.33 -7.69
CA TYR A 127 -21.68 -3.34 -8.68
C TYR A 127 -22.90 -2.96 -9.52
N ALA A 128 -23.67 -1.94 -9.13
CA ALA A 128 -24.71 -1.38 -9.98
C ALA A 128 -24.15 -0.74 -11.28
N THR A 129 -22.83 -0.54 -11.39
CA THR A 129 -22.15 -0.13 -12.63
C THR A 129 -22.44 -1.05 -13.82
N PHE A 130 -22.71 -2.35 -13.59
CA PHE A 130 -23.11 -3.27 -14.65
C PHE A 130 -24.49 -2.93 -15.22
N ALA A 131 -25.45 -2.66 -14.34
CA ALA A 131 -26.78 -2.21 -14.75
C ALA A 131 -26.68 -0.84 -15.44
N LEU A 132 -25.88 0.08 -14.88
CA LEU A 132 -25.64 1.40 -15.47
C LEU A 132 -25.13 1.31 -16.91
N PHE A 133 -24.15 0.44 -17.19
CA PHE A 133 -23.63 0.23 -18.55
C PHE A 133 -24.72 -0.23 -19.53
N VAL A 134 -25.55 -1.19 -19.13
CA VAL A 134 -26.66 -1.68 -19.96
C VAL A 134 -27.69 -0.58 -20.20
N LEU A 135 -28.14 0.10 -19.14
CA LEU A 135 -29.16 1.16 -19.22
C LEU A 135 -28.71 2.31 -20.13
N THR A 136 -27.47 2.78 -19.95
CA THR A 136 -26.90 3.86 -20.77
C THR A 136 -26.67 3.43 -22.22
N THR A 137 -26.30 2.18 -22.47
CA THR A 137 -26.15 1.67 -23.85
C THR A 137 -27.51 1.57 -24.55
N VAL A 138 -28.54 1.04 -23.87
CA VAL A 138 -29.90 1.01 -24.41
C VAL A 138 -30.39 2.44 -24.69
N HIS A 139 -30.18 3.37 -23.76
CA HIS A 139 -30.50 4.78 -23.97
C HIS A 139 -29.78 5.36 -25.20
N ALA A 140 -28.46 5.20 -25.31
CA ALA A 140 -27.66 5.74 -26.41
C ALA A 140 -28.14 5.24 -27.79
N PHE A 141 -28.48 3.96 -27.90
CA PHE A 141 -28.89 3.35 -29.17
C PHE A 141 -30.39 3.53 -29.49
N THR A 142 -31.21 3.95 -28.53
CA THR A 142 -32.66 4.15 -28.74
C THR A 142 -33.06 5.62 -28.77
N ALA A 143 -32.30 6.54 -28.17
CA ALA A 143 -32.66 7.96 -28.06
C ALA A 143 -32.26 8.80 -29.28
N GLY A 144 -31.10 8.51 -29.90
CA GLY A 144 -30.53 9.31 -30.99
C GLY A 144 -30.51 8.62 -32.35
N THR A 145 -30.25 9.37 -33.43
CA THR A 145 -29.98 8.80 -34.76
C THR A 145 -28.53 8.37 -34.95
N GLU A 146 -27.65 8.63 -33.97
CA GLU A 146 -26.26 8.15 -33.92
C GLU A 146 -26.16 6.65 -34.05
N ALA A 147 -27.19 5.92 -33.64
CA ALA A 147 -27.25 4.46 -33.74
C ALA A 147 -27.11 3.94 -35.18
N THR A 148 -27.36 4.76 -36.20
CA THR A 148 -27.15 4.38 -37.61
C THR A 148 -25.73 4.67 -38.11
N ASN A 149 -24.91 5.39 -37.33
CA ASN A 149 -23.53 5.68 -37.70
C ASN A 149 -22.65 4.44 -37.49
N PRO A 150 -21.94 3.95 -38.53
CA PRO A 150 -21.10 2.77 -38.43
C PRO A 150 -20.03 2.86 -37.33
N ALA A 151 -19.48 4.05 -37.05
CA ALA A 151 -18.49 4.24 -36.00
C ALA A 151 -19.10 4.02 -34.60
N VAL A 152 -20.34 4.48 -34.39
CA VAL A 152 -21.06 4.29 -33.13
C VAL A 152 -21.45 2.82 -32.95
N GLN A 153 -21.91 2.17 -34.02
CA GLN A 153 -22.19 0.73 -34.01
C GLN A 153 -20.94 -0.09 -33.68
N LEU A 154 -19.80 0.22 -34.31
CA LEU A 154 -18.53 -0.47 -34.06
C LEU A 154 -18.07 -0.30 -32.60
N THR A 155 -18.14 0.92 -32.06
CA THR A 155 -17.81 1.16 -30.65
C THR A 155 -18.78 0.45 -29.71
N GLY A 156 -20.07 0.36 -30.05
CA GLY A 156 -21.08 -0.40 -29.31
C GLY A 156 -20.79 -1.89 -29.28
N LEU A 157 -20.46 -2.48 -30.43
CA LEU A 157 -20.05 -3.88 -30.52
C LEU A 157 -18.74 -4.14 -29.75
N ALA A 158 -17.76 -3.24 -29.85
CA ALA A 158 -16.49 -3.37 -29.15
C ALA A 158 -16.66 -3.30 -27.62
N PHE A 159 -17.33 -2.28 -27.10
CA PHE A 159 -17.55 -2.14 -25.65
C PHE A 159 -18.52 -3.19 -25.11
N GLY A 160 -19.59 -3.50 -25.83
CA GLY A 160 -20.54 -4.55 -25.46
C GLY A 160 -19.87 -5.93 -25.44
N GLY A 161 -19.06 -6.25 -26.46
CA GLY A 161 -18.26 -7.48 -26.52
C GLY A 161 -17.25 -7.56 -25.39
N ALA A 162 -16.48 -6.49 -25.14
CA ALA A 162 -15.52 -6.44 -24.03
C ALA A 162 -16.21 -6.58 -22.67
N PHE A 163 -17.33 -5.89 -22.46
CA PHE A 163 -18.13 -6.00 -21.24
C PHE A 163 -18.63 -7.42 -21.01
N LEU A 164 -19.27 -8.03 -22.01
CA LEU A 164 -19.80 -9.40 -21.90
C LEU A 164 -18.68 -10.40 -21.65
N PHE A 165 -17.57 -10.29 -22.38
CA PHE A 165 -16.40 -11.15 -22.21
C PHE A 165 -15.83 -11.03 -20.79
N LEU A 166 -15.54 -9.81 -20.33
CA LEU A 166 -14.91 -9.57 -19.03
C LEU A 166 -15.85 -9.88 -17.85
N ALA A 167 -17.13 -9.55 -17.96
CA ALA A 167 -18.12 -9.86 -16.93
C ALA A 167 -18.35 -11.38 -16.82
N THR A 168 -18.45 -12.07 -17.96
CA THR A 168 -18.58 -13.54 -18.00
C THR A 168 -17.31 -14.20 -17.47
N TYR A 169 -16.13 -13.76 -17.91
CA TYR A 169 -14.84 -14.23 -17.39
C TYR A 169 -14.77 -14.05 -15.87
N ARG A 170 -15.17 -12.87 -15.37
CA ARG A 170 -15.22 -12.59 -13.94
C ARG A 170 -16.18 -13.52 -13.19
N PHE A 171 -17.36 -13.79 -13.75
CA PHE A 171 -18.35 -14.69 -13.15
C PHE A 171 -17.89 -16.15 -13.14
N LEU A 172 -17.33 -16.64 -14.25
CA LEU A 172 -16.80 -17.99 -14.38
C LEU A 172 -15.58 -18.22 -13.48
N THR A 173 -14.79 -17.17 -13.22
CA THR A 173 -13.66 -17.22 -12.27
C THR A 173 -14.07 -16.87 -10.83
N TRP A 174 -15.38 -16.70 -10.55
CA TRP A 174 -15.93 -16.30 -9.25
C TRP A 174 -16.16 -17.50 -8.28
N ARG A 175 -16.04 -18.76 -8.70
CA ARG A 175 -16.11 -19.96 -7.82
C ARG A 175 -15.12 -21.03 -8.33
N GLU A 176 -14.38 -21.81 -7.52
CA GLU A 176 -14.71 -22.41 -6.21
C GLU A 176 -13.60 -22.35 -5.13
N PRO A 177 -13.97 -22.43 -3.84
CA PRO A 177 -13.17 -23.01 -2.75
C PRO A 177 -13.10 -24.55 -2.84
N SER A 178 -11.86 -25.08 -2.79
CA SER A 178 -11.40 -26.47 -2.58
C SER A 178 -11.93 -27.62 -3.48
N ALA A 179 -11.04 -28.19 -4.30
CA ALA A 179 -10.78 -29.65 -4.39
C ALA A 179 -9.55 -29.94 -5.28
N SER A 180 -8.61 -30.71 -4.71
CA SER A 180 -7.61 -31.60 -5.32
C SER A 180 -7.00 -31.33 -6.71
N SER A 181 -5.66 -31.29 -6.69
CA SER A 181 -4.74 -32.08 -7.54
C SER A 181 -4.64 -31.80 -9.05
N ASN A 182 -3.39 -31.54 -9.44
CA ASN A 182 -2.76 -31.88 -10.72
C ASN A 182 -3.39 -31.34 -12.01
N ALA A 183 -2.73 -30.34 -12.59
CA ALA A 183 -1.98 -30.57 -13.83
C ALA A 183 -1.18 -29.31 -14.18
N ALA A 184 0.14 -29.44 -14.10
CA ALA A 184 1.05 -28.64 -14.91
C ALA A 184 0.63 -28.74 -16.37
N THR A 185 0.76 -27.68 -17.16
CA THR A 185 1.89 -27.48 -18.09
C THR A 185 1.59 -26.27 -18.99
N ARG A 186 2.66 -25.54 -19.33
CA ARG A 186 2.86 -24.67 -20.53
C ARG A 186 2.17 -23.29 -20.49
N SER A 187 2.83 -22.18 -20.83
CA SER A 187 4.17 -21.99 -21.39
C SER A 187 4.61 -20.52 -21.26
N THR A 188 5.92 -20.33 -21.11
CA THR A 188 6.81 -19.36 -21.81
C THR A 188 6.31 -17.94 -22.08
N SER A 189 7.04 -16.98 -21.49
CA SER A 189 7.80 -15.90 -22.16
C SER A 189 6.94 -14.69 -22.57
N GLU A 190 7.32 -13.43 -22.40
CA GLU A 190 8.64 -12.80 -22.47
C GLU A 190 8.76 -11.63 -21.47
N SER A 191 10.02 -11.31 -21.16
CA SER A 191 10.48 -10.22 -20.32
C SER A 191 10.17 -8.84 -20.88
N GLU A 192 9.97 -7.85 -19.99
CA GLU A 192 10.65 -6.56 -20.11
C GLU A 192 10.46 -5.69 -18.86
N GLY A 193 11.55 -5.02 -18.47
CA GLY A 193 11.52 -3.77 -17.68
C GLY A 193 11.50 -3.92 -16.17
N GLY A 194 12.69 -3.88 -15.55
CA GLY A 194 12.83 -3.68 -14.12
C GLY A 194 12.24 -2.34 -13.69
N GLU A 195 11.28 -2.36 -12.78
CA GLU A 195 10.84 -1.17 -12.07
C GLU A 195 10.78 -1.42 -10.56
N VAL A 196 11.47 -0.49 -9.90
CA VAL A 196 11.62 -0.23 -8.47
C VAL A 196 10.29 -0.39 -7.72
N GLY A 197 10.36 -1.05 -6.55
CA GLY A 197 9.21 -1.36 -5.71
C GLY A 197 8.36 -0.13 -5.34
N PRO A 198 7.05 -0.32 -5.08
CA PRO A 198 6.12 0.77 -4.85
C PRO A 198 6.46 1.52 -3.56
N THR A 199 6.44 2.85 -3.63
CA THR A 199 6.48 3.73 -2.47
C THR A 199 5.29 3.41 -1.54
N PRO A 200 5.49 3.18 -0.23
CA PRO A 200 4.40 2.83 0.67
C PRO A 200 3.35 3.94 0.75
N PRO A 201 2.07 3.60 1.01
CA PRO A 201 0.98 4.56 1.07
C PRO A 201 1.27 5.67 2.10
N PRO A 202 0.75 6.90 1.88
CA PRO A 202 0.95 7.99 2.82
C PRO A 202 0.38 7.63 4.19
N LEU A 203 1.17 7.91 5.24
CA LEU A 203 0.78 7.76 6.64
C LEU A 203 -0.52 8.54 6.87
N THR A 204 -1.57 7.86 7.31
CA THR A 204 -2.81 8.53 7.72
C THR A 204 -2.64 9.03 9.15
N ARG A 205 -3.30 10.15 9.51
CA ARG A 205 -3.33 10.66 10.90
C ARG A 205 -3.71 9.60 11.93
N ASP A 206 -4.48 8.58 11.53
CA ASP A 206 -4.90 7.48 12.38
C ASP A 206 -3.76 6.50 12.74
N THR A 207 -2.78 6.30 11.83
CA THR A 207 -1.60 5.45 12.10
C THR A 207 -0.56 6.08 13.03
N LEU A 208 -0.67 7.39 13.30
CA LEU A 208 0.24 8.15 14.16
C LEU A 208 -0.32 8.38 15.57
N ARG A 209 -1.59 8.05 15.83
CA ARG A 209 -2.21 8.22 17.15
C ARG A 209 -1.73 7.16 18.12
N ASP A 210 -1.48 7.59 19.36
CA ASP A 210 -1.21 6.70 20.47
C ASP A 210 -2.48 5.94 20.84
N ARG A 211 -2.47 4.62 20.63
CA ARG A 211 -3.53 3.72 21.07
C ARG A 211 -3.09 3.04 22.37
N PRO A 212 -3.81 3.22 23.48
CA PRO A 212 -3.51 2.50 24.71
C PRO A 212 -3.74 0.99 24.52
N VAL A 213 -2.81 0.19 25.02
CA VAL A 213 -2.87 -1.26 25.01
C VAL A 213 -2.44 -1.81 26.37
N LEU A 214 -2.91 -3.00 26.70
CA LEU A 214 -2.51 -3.78 27.85
C LEU A 214 -1.51 -4.85 27.44
N VAL A 215 -0.41 -4.94 28.18
CA VAL A 215 0.50 -6.09 28.12
C VAL A 215 -0.22 -7.28 28.72
N LYS A 216 -0.74 -8.18 27.88
CA LYS A 216 -1.48 -9.37 28.33
C LYS A 216 -0.55 -10.47 28.83
N GLU A 217 0.54 -10.69 28.11
CA GLU A 217 1.47 -11.79 28.38
C GLU A 217 2.88 -11.40 27.95
N LEU A 218 3.87 -11.86 28.71
CA LEU A 218 5.30 -11.76 28.41
C LEU A 218 5.88 -13.16 28.54
N ARG A 219 6.51 -13.66 27.49
CA ARG A 219 7.13 -15.00 27.48
C ARG A 219 8.53 -14.93 26.87
N HIS A 220 9.50 -15.57 27.51
CA HIS A 220 10.81 -15.77 26.88
C HIS A 220 10.66 -16.72 25.69
N ALA A 221 10.91 -16.21 24.49
CA ALA A 221 10.80 -16.97 23.24
C ALA A 221 12.14 -17.60 22.82
N ALA A 222 13.24 -17.05 23.32
CA ALA A 222 14.61 -17.55 23.17
C ALA A 222 15.53 -16.77 24.13
N ASP A 223 16.79 -17.16 24.21
CA ASP A 223 17.81 -16.43 24.97
C ASP A 223 17.90 -14.98 24.49
N GLY A 224 17.58 -14.06 25.41
CA GLY A 224 17.56 -12.62 25.13
C GLY A 224 16.38 -12.13 24.30
N VAL A 225 15.39 -12.97 23.95
CA VAL A 225 14.19 -12.58 23.19
C VAL A 225 12.94 -12.73 24.04
N LEU A 226 12.18 -11.63 24.17
CA LEU A 226 10.90 -11.60 24.85
C LEU A 226 9.77 -11.45 23.84
N ALA A 227 8.85 -12.41 23.81
CA ALA A 227 7.58 -12.28 23.12
C ALA A 227 6.59 -11.51 24.01
N VAL A 228 6.00 -10.47 23.45
CA VAL A 228 5.02 -9.61 24.13
C VAL A 228 3.69 -9.72 23.41
N ARG A 229 2.63 -10.07 24.15
CA ARG A 229 1.23 -10.06 23.65
C ARG A 229 0.52 -8.83 24.18
N LEU A 230 -0.05 -8.05 23.27
CA LEU A 230 -0.70 -6.77 23.54
C LEU A 230 -2.17 -6.88 23.12
N ALA A 231 -3.09 -6.46 23.99
CA ALA A 231 -4.51 -6.31 23.66
C ALA A 231 -4.94 -4.85 23.79
N ALA A 232 -6.04 -4.48 23.14
CA ALA A 232 -6.65 -3.18 23.38
C ALA A 232 -7.02 -3.01 24.87
N ASP A 233 -6.78 -1.82 25.43
CA ASP A 233 -7.01 -1.61 26.87
C ASP A 233 -8.49 -1.50 27.25
N ASP A 234 -9.34 -1.19 26.28
CA ASP A 234 -10.81 -1.14 26.33
C ASP A 234 -11.48 -2.50 26.08
N GLY A 235 -10.68 -3.56 25.83
CA GLY A 235 -11.18 -4.89 25.47
C GLY A 235 -11.74 -5.00 24.05
N GLY A 236 -11.58 -3.95 23.23
CA GLY A 236 -11.97 -3.94 21.83
C GLY A 236 -11.00 -4.66 20.90
N ARG A 237 -11.25 -4.54 19.60
CA ARG A 237 -10.40 -5.13 18.55
C ARG A 237 -9.32 -4.16 18.10
N LEU A 238 -8.10 -4.66 18.04
CA LEU A 238 -6.96 -3.97 17.42
C LEU A 238 -7.17 -3.84 15.90
N PRO A 239 -6.56 -2.83 15.25
CA PRO A 239 -6.64 -2.69 13.80
C PRO A 239 -6.15 -3.94 13.05
N ALA A 240 -6.69 -4.18 11.86
CA ALA A 240 -6.17 -5.23 10.99
C ALA A 240 -4.77 -4.87 10.47
N TRP A 241 -3.97 -5.88 10.17
CA TRP A 241 -2.61 -5.74 9.64
C TRP A 241 -2.32 -6.86 8.63
N GLU A 242 -1.26 -6.70 7.86
CA GLU A 242 -0.80 -7.67 6.88
C GLU A 242 0.63 -8.13 7.22
N PRO A 243 1.05 -9.35 6.83
CA PRO A 243 2.42 -9.81 7.03
C PRO A 243 3.48 -8.80 6.59
N GLY A 244 4.53 -8.65 7.40
CA GLY A 244 5.55 -7.61 7.26
C GLY A 244 5.22 -6.27 7.94
N ALA A 245 4.02 -6.12 8.51
CA ALA A 245 3.69 -4.93 9.27
C ALA A 245 4.43 -4.85 10.61
N HIS A 246 4.70 -3.63 11.07
CA HIS A 246 5.24 -3.30 12.37
C HIS A 246 4.36 -2.29 13.10
N ILE A 247 4.56 -2.22 14.41
CA ILE A 247 4.00 -1.19 15.29
C ILE A 247 5.13 -0.45 16.00
N ASP A 248 4.84 0.75 16.47
CA ASP A 248 5.71 1.44 17.42
C ASP A 248 5.19 1.19 18.82
N LEU A 249 6.04 0.75 19.73
CA LEU A 249 5.77 0.79 21.16
C LEU A 249 6.21 2.14 21.71
N VAL A 250 5.29 2.85 22.35
CA VAL A 250 5.57 4.06 23.12
C VAL A 250 5.70 3.63 24.58
N LEU A 251 6.94 3.63 25.06
CA LEU A 251 7.31 3.11 26.38
C LEU A 251 7.11 4.18 27.47
N PRO A 252 7.00 3.79 28.75
CA PRO A 252 6.83 4.73 29.86
C PRO A 252 7.87 5.86 29.93
N SER A 253 9.11 5.60 29.51
CA SER A 253 10.17 6.62 29.41
C SER A 253 9.95 7.69 28.34
N GLY A 254 8.91 7.53 27.50
CA GLY A 254 8.72 8.30 26.26
C GLY A 254 9.51 7.73 25.08
N THR A 255 10.33 6.71 25.28
CA THR A 255 11.08 6.04 24.21
C THR A 255 10.13 5.35 23.25
N VAL A 256 10.31 5.59 21.94
CA VAL A 256 9.54 4.94 20.87
C VAL A 256 10.41 3.95 20.11
N ARG A 257 9.98 2.69 19.98
CA ARG A 257 10.72 1.65 19.22
C ARG A 257 9.78 0.84 18.33
N GLN A 258 10.28 0.46 17.16
CA GLN A 258 9.53 -0.31 16.19
C GLN A 258 9.76 -1.80 16.40
N TYR A 259 8.68 -2.59 16.31
CA TYR A 259 8.76 -4.05 16.33
C TYR A 259 7.79 -4.64 15.32
N SER A 260 8.28 -5.57 14.51
CA SER A 260 7.46 -6.29 13.54
C SER A 260 6.44 -7.18 14.27
N LEU A 261 5.20 -7.15 13.78
CA LEU A 261 4.15 -8.03 14.27
C LEU A 261 4.46 -9.46 13.80
N CYS A 262 4.52 -10.40 14.74
CA CYS A 262 4.82 -11.81 14.48
C CYS A 262 3.70 -12.75 14.94
N GLY A 263 2.49 -12.21 15.14
CA GLY A 263 1.28 -12.95 15.51
C GLY A 263 0.52 -13.54 14.33
N ASP A 264 -0.75 -13.87 14.54
CA ASP A 264 -1.70 -14.18 13.47
C ASP A 264 -2.43 -12.90 13.03
N PRO A 265 -2.34 -12.46 11.77
CA PRO A 265 -3.10 -11.32 11.26
C PRO A 265 -4.63 -11.44 11.39
N ALA A 266 -5.16 -12.66 11.50
CA ALA A 266 -6.59 -12.89 11.71
C ALA A 266 -7.03 -12.67 13.17
N ASP A 267 -6.11 -12.79 14.14
CA ASP A 267 -6.36 -12.47 15.54
C ASP A 267 -6.36 -10.95 15.71
N ARG A 268 -7.55 -10.40 15.91
CA ARG A 268 -7.76 -8.97 16.13
C ARG A 268 -7.83 -8.59 17.60
N ASP A 269 -7.70 -9.56 18.51
CA ASP A 269 -7.73 -9.31 19.95
C ASP A 269 -6.30 -9.17 20.49
N ILE A 270 -5.31 -9.76 19.80
CA ILE A 270 -3.91 -9.76 20.21
C ILE A 270 -2.96 -9.34 19.10
N TYR A 271 -2.12 -8.35 19.39
CA TYR A 271 -0.84 -8.16 18.69
C TYR A 271 0.28 -8.92 19.41
N ARG A 272 1.16 -9.56 18.64
CA ARG A 272 2.36 -10.24 19.16
C ARG A 272 3.61 -9.63 18.52
N VAL A 273 4.59 -9.25 19.34
CA VAL A 273 5.91 -8.79 18.90
C VAL A 273 7.02 -9.59 19.58
N GLY A 274 8.15 -9.74 18.92
CA GLY A 274 9.37 -10.35 19.48
C GLY A 274 10.46 -9.30 19.69
N VAL A 275 10.97 -9.19 20.91
CA VAL A 275 11.91 -8.12 21.29
C VAL A 275 13.22 -8.72 21.77
N LEU A 276 14.27 -8.56 20.96
CA LEU A 276 15.64 -8.88 21.33
C LEU A 276 16.20 -7.81 22.29
N LYS A 277 16.76 -8.24 23.42
CA LYS A 277 17.49 -7.37 24.34
C LYS A 277 18.83 -6.99 23.73
N VAL A 278 19.11 -5.69 23.63
CA VAL A 278 20.37 -5.16 23.10
C VAL A 278 21.14 -4.50 24.24
N PRO A 279 22.18 -5.14 24.81
CA PRO A 279 22.86 -4.65 26.01
C PRO A 279 23.46 -3.24 25.89
N ALA A 280 24.05 -2.90 24.74
CA ALA A 280 24.63 -1.59 24.45
C ALA A 280 23.73 -0.71 23.56
N GLY A 281 22.41 -0.91 23.64
CA GLY A 281 21.44 -0.14 22.86
C GLY A 281 21.02 1.18 23.52
N ARG A 282 20.16 1.93 22.84
CA ARG A 282 19.55 3.18 23.32
C ARG A 282 18.46 2.97 24.39
N GLY A 283 18.62 1.99 25.29
CA GLY A 283 17.70 1.70 26.41
C GLY A 283 16.35 1.03 26.08
N GLY A 284 15.74 1.31 24.93
CA GLY A 284 14.35 0.90 24.64
C GLY A 284 14.08 -0.61 24.71
N SER A 285 14.96 -1.47 24.19
CA SER A 285 14.77 -2.93 24.30
C SER A 285 14.96 -3.45 25.72
N ALA A 286 15.82 -2.81 26.52
CA ALA A 286 15.98 -3.14 27.93
C ALA A 286 14.72 -2.75 28.74
N GLU A 287 14.10 -1.61 28.42
CA GLU A 287 12.84 -1.17 29.02
C GLU A 287 11.68 -2.11 28.66
N VAL A 288 11.57 -2.58 27.42
CA VAL A 288 10.58 -3.60 27.06
C VAL A 288 10.75 -4.88 27.89
N HIS A 289 12.00 -5.29 28.15
CA HIS A 289 12.31 -6.45 29.00
C HIS A 289 11.99 -6.23 30.48
N GLN A 290 11.66 -5.00 30.88
CA GLN A 290 11.22 -4.67 32.24
C GLN A 290 9.70 -4.49 32.36
N LEU A 291 8.94 -4.63 31.27
CA LEU A 291 7.49 -4.59 31.32
C LEU A 291 6.90 -5.72 32.19
N ARG A 292 5.66 -5.53 32.63
CA ARG A 292 4.89 -6.51 33.42
C ARG A 292 3.53 -6.77 32.78
N ALA A 293 3.00 -7.98 32.97
CA ALA A 293 1.63 -8.28 32.57
C ALA A 293 0.66 -7.37 33.34
N GLY A 294 -0.40 -6.91 32.66
CA GLY A 294 -1.34 -5.90 33.14
C GLY A 294 -0.88 -4.45 32.97
N GLN A 295 0.38 -4.20 32.61
CA GLN A 295 0.89 -2.85 32.39
C GLN A 295 0.26 -2.21 31.14
N LYS A 296 -0.12 -0.93 31.24
CA LYS A 296 -0.56 -0.12 30.11
C LYS A 296 0.64 0.54 29.42
N ILE A 297 0.67 0.44 28.10
CA ILE A 297 1.58 1.19 27.22
C ILE A 297 0.77 1.73 26.05
N ALA A 298 1.38 2.53 25.17
CA ALA A 298 0.74 2.95 23.94
C ALA A 298 1.42 2.35 22.71
N VAL A 299 0.66 2.18 21.62
CA VAL A 299 1.18 1.77 20.33
C VAL A 299 0.76 2.72 19.22
N ARG A 300 1.62 2.89 18.22
CA ARG A 300 1.28 3.55 16.94
C ARG A 300 1.32 2.53 15.80
N GLY A 301 0.51 2.75 14.78
CA GLY A 301 0.34 1.83 13.65
C GLY A 301 -0.89 0.93 13.79
N PRO A 302 -0.93 -0.22 13.07
CA PRO A 302 0.17 -0.86 12.33
C PRO A 302 0.54 -0.15 11.01
N ARG A 303 1.78 -0.35 10.56
CA ARG A 303 2.32 0.16 9.29
C ARG A 303 3.09 -0.93 8.58
N ASN A 304 3.01 -0.99 7.26
CA ASN A 304 3.70 -2.04 6.48
C ASN A 304 4.63 -1.42 5.44
N ARG A 305 5.92 -1.71 5.57
CA ARG A 305 6.99 -1.33 4.63
C ARG A 305 7.69 -2.54 4.02
N PHE A 306 7.30 -3.72 4.45
CA PHE A 306 7.84 -4.97 3.98
C PHE A 306 6.70 -5.88 3.52
N PRO A 307 5.83 -5.42 2.59
CA PRO A 307 4.67 -6.18 2.19
C PRO A 307 5.07 -7.48 1.50
N LEU A 308 4.32 -8.55 1.77
CA LEU A 308 4.43 -9.80 1.05
C LEU A 308 3.86 -9.64 -0.38
N VAL A 309 4.71 -9.81 -1.40
CA VAL A 309 4.32 -9.82 -2.80
C VAL A 309 3.68 -11.15 -3.15
N LEU A 310 2.78 -11.15 -4.12
CA LEU A 310 2.13 -12.35 -4.61
C LEU A 310 2.99 -12.98 -5.72
N THR A 311 3.58 -14.13 -5.43
CA THR A 311 4.32 -14.99 -6.37
C THR A 311 4.04 -16.45 -6.02
N ASP A 312 4.49 -17.38 -6.86
CA ASP A 312 4.26 -18.81 -6.65
C ASP A 312 5.38 -19.47 -5.81
N ARG A 313 6.52 -18.79 -5.64
CA ARG A 313 7.74 -19.34 -5.01
C ARG A 313 8.42 -18.33 -4.10
N TYR A 314 8.73 -18.76 -2.89
CA TYR A 314 9.36 -17.91 -1.88
C TYR A 314 10.61 -18.56 -1.28
N LEU A 315 11.63 -17.74 -1.08
CA LEU A 315 12.79 -18.11 -0.28
C LEU A 315 12.91 -17.11 0.86
N PHE A 316 12.68 -17.56 2.08
CA PHE A 316 12.82 -16.76 3.28
C PHE A 316 14.21 -16.98 3.88
N ILE A 317 14.93 -15.89 4.15
CA ILE A 317 16.25 -15.92 4.78
C ILE A 317 16.19 -15.04 6.03
N ALA A 318 16.17 -15.67 7.21
CA ALA A 318 16.07 -14.98 8.49
C ALA A 318 17.43 -14.98 9.19
N GLY A 319 17.79 -13.85 9.80
CA GLY A 319 18.93 -13.73 10.71
C GLY A 319 18.49 -13.30 12.10
N GLY A 320 18.66 -14.15 13.11
CA GLY A 320 18.34 -13.84 14.51
C GLY A 320 16.89 -13.38 14.70
N ILE A 321 16.69 -12.18 15.26
CA ILE A 321 15.33 -11.63 15.51
C ILE A 321 14.59 -11.21 14.22
N GLY A 322 15.28 -11.18 13.07
CA GLY A 322 14.68 -10.94 11.76
C GLY A 322 13.66 -11.99 11.32
N ILE A 323 13.50 -13.09 12.06
CA ILE A 323 12.39 -14.04 11.87
C ILE A 323 11.01 -13.39 12.10
N THR A 324 10.93 -12.33 12.90
CA THR A 324 9.65 -11.73 13.34
C THR A 324 8.74 -11.25 12.20
N PRO A 325 9.19 -10.47 11.20
CA PRO A 325 8.36 -10.10 10.06
C PRO A 325 8.11 -11.27 9.10
N LEU A 326 9.03 -12.24 9.03
CA LEU A 326 8.97 -13.36 8.08
C LEU A 326 8.01 -14.47 8.54
N LEU A 327 7.89 -14.72 9.84
CA LEU A 327 7.01 -15.75 10.39
C LEU A 327 5.54 -15.63 9.92
N PRO A 328 4.86 -14.46 10.01
CA PRO A 328 3.50 -14.32 9.48
C PRO A 328 3.45 -14.40 7.95
N MET A 329 4.53 -14.06 7.23
CA MET A 329 4.60 -14.25 5.78
C MET A 329 4.61 -15.73 5.43
N ILE A 330 5.46 -16.50 6.10
CA ILE A 330 5.57 -17.96 5.92
C ILE A 330 4.23 -18.62 6.20
N ARG A 331 3.58 -18.28 7.33
CA ARG A 331 2.22 -18.79 7.64
C ARG A 331 1.22 -18.49 6.54
N ARG A 332 1.26 -17.26 5.98
CA ARG A 332 0.34 -16.83 4.92
C ARG A 332 0.57 -17.55 3.60
N VAL A 333 1.83 -17.82 3.26
CA VAL A 333 2.24 -18.54 2.05
C VAL A 333 1.94 -20.03 2.19
N ASP A 334 2.23 -20.62 3.35
CA ASP A 334 1.94 -22.02 3.65
C ASP A 334 0.43 -22.31 3.63
N ALA A 335 -0.38 -21.46 4.30
CA ALA A 335 -1.83 -21.57 4.27
C ALA A 335 -2.44 -21.40 2.87
N ALA A 336 -1.71 -20.76 1.95
CA ALA A 336 -2.10 -20.63 0.55
C ALA A 336 -1.66 -21.83 -0.33
N GLY A 337 -0.92 -22.80 0.22
CA GLY A 337 -0.38 -23.94 -0.52
C GLY A 337 0.70 -23.57 -1.52
N LEU A 338 1.35 -22.41 -1.34
CA LEU A 338 2.40 -21.92 -2.23
C LEU A 338 3.76 -22.52 -1.85
N GLU A 339 4.69 -22.53 -2.79
CA GLU A 339 5.99 -23.12 -2.56
C GLU A 339 6.90 -22.18 -1.78
N TRP A 340 7.50 -22.66 -0.71
CA TRP A 340 8.43 -21.87 0.09
C TRP A 340 9.50 -22.69 0.78
N ARG A 341 10.62 -22.03 1.09
CA ARG A 341 11.67 -22.53 1.98
C ARG A 341 12.13 -21.44 2.94
N LEU A 342 12.57 -21.85 4.13
CA LEU A 342 13.16 -20.97 5.12
C LEU A 342 14.58 -21.43 5.44
N ILE A 343 15.54 -20.51 5.30
CA ILE A 343 16.87 -20.61 5.89
C ILE A 343 16.91 -19.66 7.07
N TYR A 344 17.06 -20.18 8.28
CA TYR A 344 17.07 -19.37 9.50
C TYR A 344 18.42 -19.51 10.21
N GLY A 345 19.25 -18.47 10.11
CA GLY A 345 20.51 -18.36 10.83
C GLY A 345 20.37 -17.67 12.19
N GLY A 346 21.16 -18.09 13.17
CA GLY A 346 21.26 -17.43 14.48
C GLY A 346 22.54 -17.82 15.20
N ARG A 347 22.95 -17.06 16.23
CA ARG A 347 24.22 -17.30 16.94
C ARG A 347 24.30 -18.70 17.56
N SER A 348 23.20 -19.14 18.14
CA SER A 348 23.02 -20.47 18.73
C SER A 348 21.57 -20.87 18.62
N ARG A 349 21.29 -22.17 18.68
CA ARG A 349 19.91 -22.69 18.62
C ARG A 349 19.02 -22.14 19.73
N THR A 350 19.57 -21.89 20.92
CA THR A 350 18.82 -21.35 22.07
C THR A 350 18.47 -19.86 21.92
N SER A 351 19.21 -19.12 21.08
CA SER A 351 18.95 -17.71 20.78
C SER A 351 18.02 -17.47 19.58
N MET A 352 17.60 -18.54 18.90
CA MET A 352 16.70 -18.50 17.75
C MET A 352 15.25 -18.54 18.21
N ALA A 353 14.54 -17.43 18.07
CA ALA A 353 13.18 -17.26 18.57
C ALA A 353 12.14 -17.95 17.68
N PHE A 354 11.06 -18.42 18.30
CA PHE A 354 9.89 -19.01 17.62
C PHE A 354 10.22 -20.24 16.78
N THR A 355 11.32 -20.95 17.11
CA THR A 355 11.68 -22.18 16.41
C THR A 355 10.66 -23.29 16.67
N GLU A 356 9.89 -23.23 17.77
CA GLU A 356 8.79 -24.14 18.06
C GLU A 356 7.56 -23.93 17.15
N ASP A 357 7.40 -22.71 16.59
CA ASP A 357 6.30 -22.38 15.68
C ASP A 357 6.56 -22.92 14.26
N LEU A 358 7.81 -23.28 13.93
CA LEU A 358 8.25 -23.64 12.58
C LEU A 358 8.04 -25.12 12.19
N PRO A 359 8.24 -26.14 13.06
CA PRO A 359 7.98 -27.54 12.73
C PRO A 359 6.54 -27.81 12.30
N ALA A 360 5.57 -27.10 12.90
CA ALA A 360 4.17 -27.17 12.51
C ALA A 360 3.92 -26.65 11.07
N LEU A 361 4.84 -25.84 10.54
CA LEU A 361 4.79 -25.27 9.20
C LEU A 361 5.56 -26.12 8.17
N GLY A 362 6.29 -27.17 8.57
CA GLY A 362 6.73 -28.24 7.66
C GLY A 362 8.22 -28.57 7.73
N GLY A 363 8.50 -29.88 7.82
CA GLY A 363 9.80 -30.52 8.01
C GLY A 363 10.94 -30.00 7.14
N ASP A 364 11.21 -30.65 6.01
CA ASP A 364 12.42 -30.40 5.19
C ASP A 364 12.47 -29.01 4.52
N ARG A 365 11.41 -28.19 4.66
CA ARG A 365 11.34 -26.82 4.12
C ARG A 365 12.04 -25.79 5.01
N VAL A 366 12.31 -26.13 6.27
CA VAL A 366 12.94 -25.25 7.25
C VAL A 366 14.33 -25.76 7.57
N ARG A 367 15.36 -24.96 7.25
CA ARG A 367 16.74 -25.20 7.65
C ARG A 367 17.16 -24.19 8.70
N LEU A 368 17.32 -24.67 9.94
CA LEU A 368 17.97 -23.89 11.00
C LEU A 368 19.48 -24.01 10.84
N VAL A 369 20.20 -22.90 11.00
CA VAL A 369 21.66 -22.84 10.89
C VAL A 369 22.22 -22.08 12.11
N PRO A 370 22.41 -22.76 13.26
CA PRO A 370 23.11 -22.19 14.40
C PRO A 370 24.60 -21.97 14.06
N GLU A 371 25.09 -20.75 14.23
CA GLU A 371 26.46 -20.37 13.87
C GLU A 371 27.51 -21.12 14.70
N ASP A 372 27.20 -21.39 15.97
CA ASP A 372 28.07 -22.11 16.89
C ASP A 372 28.29 -23.58 16.53
N THR A 373 27.41 -24.20 15.73
CA THR A 373 27.54 -25.61 15.29
C THR A 373 27.76 -25.76 13.80
N ASP A 374 27.09 -24.94 12.99
CA ASP A 374 26.97 -25.12 11.54
C ASP A 374 27.68 -24.00 10.75
N GLY A 375 28.14 -22.94 11.43
CA GLY A 375 28.71 -21.74 10.80
C GLY A 375 27.65 -20.86 10.15
N LEU A 376 28.06 -20.07 9.15
CA LEU A 376 27.14 -19.17 8.44
C LEU A 376 26.36 -19.93 7.35
N PRO A 377 25.10 -19.54 7.05
CA PRO A 377 24.38 -20.08 5.92
C PRO A 377 25.14 -19.86 4.61
N ASP A 378 25.29 -20.92 3.82
CA ASP A 378 25.85 -20.86 2.47
C ASP A 378 24.83 -20.21 1.52
N LEU A 379 24.93 -18.89 1.37
CA LEU A 379 23.98 -18.10 0.58
C LEU A 379 24.08 -18.41 -0.91
N ASP A 380 25.28 -18.66 -1.42
CA ASP A 380 25.51 -18.98 -2.83
C ASP A 380 24.81 -20.30 -3.20
N ALA A 381 25.01 -21.36 -2.41
CA ALA A 381 24.33 -22.64 -2.64
C ALA A 381 22.80 -22.52 -2.50
N VAL A 382 22.33 -21.75 -1.51
CA VAL A 382 20.90 -21.52 -1.27
C VAL A 382 20.25 -20.78 -2.44
N LEU A 383 20.90 -19.75 -2.97
CA LEU A 383 20.40 -18.94 -4.08
C LEU A 383 20.52 -19.68 -5.41
N ALA A 384 21.59 -20.46 -5.63
CA ALA A 384 21.76 -21.28 -6.83
C ALA A 384 20.66 -22.34 -6.99
N ASP A 385 20.12 -22.84 -5.88
CA ASP A 385 19.01 -23.78 -5.88
C ASP A 385 17.62 -23.09 -6.00
N ALA A 386 17.57 -21.75 -5.98
CA ALA A 386 16.33 -21.01 -6.17
C ALA A 386 15.99 -20.91 -7.67
N ARG A 387 14.73 -21.24 -8.00
CA ARG A 387 14.24 -21.16 -9.39
C ARG A 387 13.99 -19.71 -9.81
N PRO A 388 14.08 -19.39 -11.12
CA PRO A 388 13.73 -18.07 -11.64
C PRO A 388 12.35 -17.60 -11.22
N GLY A 389 12.24 -16.30 -10.87
CA GLY A 389 11.01 -15.70 -10.38
C GLY A 389 10.71 -15.94 -8.88
N THR A 390 11.58 -16.65 -8.16
CA THR A 390 11.45 -16.79 -6.69
C THR A 390 11.61 -15.41 -6.03
N ALA A 391 10.66 -15.06 -5.15
CA ALA A 391 10.79 -13.88 -4.30
C ALA A 391 11.62 -14.24 -3.06
N VAL A 392 12.80 -13.63 -2.95
CA VAL A 392 13.70 -13.79 -1.82
C VAL A 392 13.36 -12.72 -0.79
N TYR A 393 12.88 -13.15 0.38
CA TYR A 393 12.57 -12.28 1.50
C TYR A 393 13.63 -12.43 2.58
N SER A 394 14.29 -11.34 2.93
CA SER A 394 15.34 -11.36 3.95
C SER A 394 15.17 -10.29 5.01
N CYS A 395 15.40 -10.68 6.26
CA CYS A 395 15.49 -9.75 7.38
C CYS A 395 16.48 -10.30 8.39
N GLY A 396 17.42 -9.46 8.82
CA GLY A 396 18.46 -9.87 9.74
C GLY A 396 19.55 -8.81 9.95
N PRO A 397 20.72 -9.22 10.45
CA PRO A 397 21.86 -8.34 10.67
C PRO A 397 22.36 -7.72 9.36
N GLU A 398 22.90 -6.50 9.42
CA GLU A 398 23.43 -5.80 8.24
C GLU A 398 24.45 -6.62 7.42
N PRO A 399 25.39 -7.39 8.02
CA PRO A 399 26.28 -8.25 7.24
C PRO A 399 25.56 -9.29 6.35
N LEU A 400 24.44 -9.86 6.84
CA LEU A 400 23.63 -10.80 6.06
C LEU A 400 22.95 -10.08 4.89
N ILE A 401 22.36 -8.92 5.16
CA ILE A 401 21.67 -8.11 4.15
C ILE A 401 22.64 -7.66 3.05
N ALA A 402 23.79 -7.10 3.44
CA ALA A 402 24.82 -6.65 2.51
C ALA A 402 25.39 -7.79 1.66
N ALA A 403 25.56 -8.98 2.23
CA ALA A 403 25.99 -10.16 1.49
C ALA A 403 24.95 -10.57 0.42
N LEU A 404 23.67 -10.61 0.78
CA LEU A 404 22.59 -10.92 -0.16
C LEU A 404 22.48 -9.90 -1.29
N GLU A 405 22.53 -8.61 -0.99
CA GLU A 405 22.49 -7.56 -2.02
C GLU A 405 23.65 -7.72 -3.01
N LYS A 406 24.86 -7.98 -2.50
CA LYS A 406 26.05 -8.19 -3.34
C LYS A 406 25.91 -9.43 -4.23
N ILE A 407 25.60 -10.59 -3.65
CA ILE A 407 25.52 -11.87 -4.36
C ILE A 407 24.39 -11.84 -5.39
N MET A 408 23.22 -11.33 -5.02
CA MET A 408 22.07 -11.28 -5.93
C MET A 408 22.29 -10.31 -7.10
N ALA A 409 22.96 -9.18 -6.88
CA ALA A 409 23.28 -8.24 -7.96
C ALA A 409 24.33 -8.79 -8.94
N ALA A 410 25.30 -9.58 -8.45
CA ALA A 410 26.36 -10.14 -9.28
C ALA A 410 25.91 -11.40 -10.04
N ASP A 411 25.30 -12.35 -9.33
CA ASP A 411 25.19 -13.74 -9.79
C ASP A 411 23.73 -14.19 -10.01
N PHE A 412 22.76 -13.52 -9.38
CA PHE A 412 21.34 -13.91 -9.44
C PHE A 412 20.36 -12.77 -9.80
N PRO A 413 20.60 -12.00 -10.88
CA PRO A 413 19.74 -10.85 -11.24
C PRO A 413 18.31 -11.23 -11.66
N HIS A 414 18.04 -12.53 -11.84
CA HIS A 414 16.73 -13.08 -12.19
C HIS A 414 15.84 -13.39 -10.97
N LEU A 415 16.38 -13.22 -9.75
CA LEU A 415 15.65 -13.36 -8.50
C LEU A 415 15.26 -11.97 -7.95
N ASN A 416 14.15 -11.90 -7.22
CA ASN A 416 13.66 -10.64 -6.67
C ASN A 416 13.97 -10.57 -5.17
N LEU A 417 14.85 -9.66 -4.76
CA LEU A 417 15.22 -9.47 -3.35
C LEU A 417 14.31 -8.42 -2.68
N HIS A 418 13.71 -8.82 -1.56
CA HIS A 418 12.96 -7.95 -0.67
C HIS A 418 13.61 -7.97 0.71
N ILE A 419 13.95 -6.79 1.23
CA ILE A 419 14.68 -6.65 2.50
C ILE A 419 13.92 -5.73 3.47
N GLU A 420 13.96 -6.09 4.76
CA GLU A 420 13.70 -5.16 5.86
C GLU A 420 14.94 -5.06 6.77
N ARG A 421 15.33 -3.82 7.10
CA ARG A 421 16.42 -3.49 8.02
C ARG A 421 15.89 -3.04 9.37
N PHE A 422 16.50 -3.50 10.46
CA PHE A 422 16.18 -3.09 11.83
C PHE A 422 17.08 -1.99 12.40
N GLY A 423 18.09 -1.58 11.63
CA GLY A 423 18.97 -0.47 11.94
C GLY A 423 19.49 0.17 10.64
N PRO A 424 20.19 1.30 10.74
CA PRO A 424 20.79 1.94 9.57
C PRO A 424 21.84 1.02 8.93
N ALA A 425 21.98 1.11 7.61
CA ALA A 425 23.11 0.52 6.92
C ALA A 425 24.40 1.12 7.50
N LYS A 426 25.35 0.29 7.90
CA LYS A 426 26.67 0.80 8.27
C LYS A 426 27.39 1.21 7.00
N THR A 427 27.27 2.46 6.59
CA THR A 427 28.15 3.03 5.57
C THR A 427 29.58 2.96 6.11
N THR A 428 30.48 2.29 5.38
CA THR A 428 31.94 2.44 5.48
C THR A 428 32.37 3.82 4.98
N THR A 429 31.68 4.86 5.40
CA THR A 429 32.21 6.22 5.45
C THR A 429 32.49 6.46 6.91
N ALA A 430 33.76 6.72 7.22
CA ALA A 430 34.22 7.04 8.55
C ALA A 430 33.18 7.89 9.31
N ALA A 431 33.07 7.65 10.63
CA ALA A 431 32.65 8.71 11.54
C ALA A 431 33.28 10.02 11.04
N PRO A 432 32.56 11.16 11.00
CA PRO A 432 33.15 12.40 10.53
C PRO A 432 34.29 12.79 11.48
N THR A 433 35.48 12.27 11.23
CA THR A 433 36.78 12.82 11.59
C THR A 433 37.08 13.94 10.59
N SER A 434 36.14 14.89 10.49
CA SER A 434 36.42 16.28 10.17
C SER A 434 35.25 17.12 10.69
N GLN A 435 35.57 17.99 11.64
CA GLN A 435 34.71 19.01 12.22
C GLN A 435 34.41 20.12 11.20
N ALA A 436 33.91 19.79 10.02
CA ALA A 436 33.08 20.75 9.30
C ALA A 436 31.70 20.66 9.94
N ALA A 437 31.46 21.47 10.98
CA ALA A 437 30.14 21.64 11.57
C ALA A 437 29.15 21.86 10.42
N ALA A 438 28.15 20.99 10.30
CA ALA A 438 27.15 21.16 9.26
C ALA A 438 26.55 22.56 9.43
N PRO A 439 26.46 23.37 8.36
CA PRO A 439 26.11 24.78 8.50
C PRO A 439 24.77 24.92 9.21
N GLU A 440 24.70 25.97 10.04
CA GLU A 440 23.43 26.42 10.61
C GLU A 440 22.52 26.90 9.48
N PHE A 441 21.22 26.68 9.64
CA PHE A 441 20.22 27.13 8.70
C PHE A 441 18.92 27.46 9.43
N GLU A 442 18.00 28.11 8.76
CA GLU A 442 16.68 28.40 9.31
C GLU A 442 15.62 27.45 8.78
N VAL A 443 14.65 27.10 9.62
CA VAL A 443 13.43 26.42 9.19
C VAL A 443 12.21 27.29 9.45
N GLU A 444 11.42 27.53 8.42
CA GLU A 444 10.11 28.16 8.52
C GLU A 444 9.01 27.10 8.51
N LEU A 445 8.16 27.12 9.55
CA LEU A 445 6.97 26.28 9.64
C LEU A 445 5.79 27.05 9.04
N ALA A 446 5.41 26.74 7.80
CA ALA A 446 4.55 27.61 6.99
C ALA A 446 3.14 27.85 7.60
N ARG A 447 2.60 26.91 8.37
CA ARG A 447 1.25 27.03 8.93
C ARG A 447 1.23 27.91 10.17
N SER A 448 2.27 27.85 10.99
CA SER A 448 2.42 28.71 12.18
C SER A 448 3.18 30.01 11.88
N ARG A 449 3.84 30.10 10.71
CA ARG A 449 4.76 31.17 10.30
C ARG A 449 5.92 31.40 11.28
N GLN A 450 6.26 30.38 12.07
CA GLN A 450 7.42 30.44 12.95
C GLN A 450 8.70 30.15 12.17
N VAL A 451 9.73 30.92 12.44
CA VAL A 451 11.08 30.70 11.92
C VAL A 451 11.97 30.29 13.08
N LEU A 452 12.60 29.13 12.97
CA LEU A 452 13.43 28.53 14.02
C LEU A 452 14.86 28.36 13.50
N PRO A 453 15.89 28.76 14.26
CA PRO A 453 17.27 28.45 13.92
C PRO A 453 17.57 26.97 14.18
N VAL A 454 18.25 26.32 13.24
CA VAL A 454 18.69 24.92 13.35
C VAL A 454 20.21 24.90 13.51
N PRO A 455 20.73 24.76 14.75
CA PRO A 455 22.16 24.78 14.99
C PRO A 455 22.83 23.52 14.43
N ALA A 456 24.17 23.53 14.39
CA ALA A 456 24.96 22.44 13.83
C ALA A 456 24.87 21.13 14.65
N ASP A 457 24.62 21.25 15.96
CA ASP A 457 24.62 20.18 16.96
C ASP A 457 23.25 19.54 17.22
N ARG A 458 22.17 20.12 16.67
CA ARG A 458 20.80 19.58 16.79
C ARG A 458 20.27 19.06 15.46
N SER A 459 19.42 18.03 15.53
CA SER A 459 18.67 17.59 14.36
C SER A 459 17.55 18.59 14.03
N LEU A 460 17.16 18.66 12.76
CA LEU A 460 16.01 19.46 12.34
C LEU A 460 14.72 19.02 13.05
N LEU A 461 14.57 17.72 13.30
CA LEU A 461 13.42 17.17 14.02
C LEU A 461 13.34 17.66 15.47
N ASP A 462 14.47 17.73 16.18
CA ASP A 462 14.46 18.18 17.58
C ASP A 462 14.04 19.65 17.66
N VAL A 463 14.51 20.49 16.73
CA VAL A 463 14.10 21.90 16.65
C VAL A 463 12.61 22.03 16.30
N ILE A 464 12.12 21.22 15.34
CA ILE A 464 10.69 21.21 14.99
C ILE A 464 9.84 20.83 16.21
N ARG A 465 10.30 19.89 17.05
CA ARG A 465 9.55 19.41 18.23
C ARG A 465 9.41 20.43 19.34
N ASP A 466 10.31 21.40 19.43
CA ASP A 466 10.16 22.51 20.37
C ASP A 466 8.90 23.34 20.05
N ALA A 467 8.52 23.45 18.77
CA ALA A 467 7.34 24.19 18.30
C ALA A 467 6.13 23.30 17.98
N VAL A 468 6.36 22.06 17.53
CA VAL A 468 5.36 21.07 17.15
C VAL A 468 5.68 19.76 17.88
N PRO A 469 5.33 19.64 19.19
CA PRO A 469 5.69 18.49 20.00
C PRO A 469 5.26 17.13 19.41
N ASP A 470 4.13 17.12 18.69
CA ASP A 470 3.55 15.94 18.05
C ASP A 470 4.12 15.63 16.65
N ALA A 471 5.22 16.28 16.25
CA ALA A 471 5.87 16.01 14.97
C ALA A 471 6.20 14.51 14.85
N ALA A 472 5.71 13.90 13.77
CA ALA A 472 5.80 12.46 13.56
C ALA A 472 7.27 12.00 13.55
N SER A 473 7.59 10.97 14.33
CA SER A 473 8.89 10.33 14.27
C SER A 473 8.82 8.92 14.88
N SER A 474 9.83 8.09 14.57
CA SER A 474 9.97 6.78 15.18
C SER A 474 11.43 6.43 15.46
N CYS A 475 12.22 6.01 14.45
CA CYS A 475 13.60 5.55 14.69
C CYS A 475 14.58 6.66 15.15
N GLY A 476 14.46 7.87 14.59
CA GLY A 476 15.45 8.95 14.74
C GLY A 476 16.75 8.73 13.96
N GLU A 477 16.82 7.73 13.09
CA GLU A 477 18.05 7.24 12.45
C GLU A 477 17.94 7.20 10.91
N GLY A 478 16.88 7.77 10.32
CA GLY A 478 16.82 7.98 8.87
C GLY A 478 16.44 6.77 8.01
N PHE A 479 16.12 5.60 8.57
CA PHE A 479 15.71 4.43 7.78
C PHE A 479 14.18 4.16 7.83
N CYS A 480 13.50 4.57 8.91
CA CYS A 480 12.08 4.26 9.11
C CYS A 480 11.10 5.19 8.38
N GLY A 481 11.56 6.27 7.73
CA GLY A 481 10.76 7.30 7.03
C GLY A 481 9.48 7.83 7.71
N THR A 482 9.33 7.71 9.03
CA THR A 482 8.13 8.16 9.77
C THR A 482 8.05 9.68 9.82
N CYS A 483 9.21 10.34 9.92
CA CYS A 483 9.32 11.78 10.05
C CYS A 483 9.18 12.54 8.73
N LYS A 484 8.69 11.91 7.65
CA LYS A 484 8.57 12.56 6.34
C LYS A 484 7.78 13.88 6.46
N VAL A 485 8.38 14.99 6.04
CA VAL A 485 7.74 16.31 5.95
C VAL A 485 7.83 16.82 4.52
N THR A 486 6.78 17.50 4.06
CA THR A 486 6.76 18.18 2.76
C THR A 486 7.53 19.49 2.84
N VAL A 487 8.40 19.72 1.86
CA VAL A 487 9.18 20.96 1.71
C VAL A 487 8.48 21.85 0.69
N LEU A 488 8.17 23.08 1.07
CA LEU A 488 7.51 24.09 0.24
C LEU A 488 8.53 25.00 -0.46
N ALA A 489 9.70 25.25 0.16
CA ALA A 489 10.80 26.02 -0.43
C ALA A 489 12.16 25.65 0.19
N GLY A 490 13.23 25.90 -0.57
CA GLY A 490 14.61 25.58 -0.20
C GLY A 490 15.09 24.20 -0.70
N THR A 491 16.37 23.90 -0.45
CA THR A 491 17.03 22.68 -0.95
C THR A 491 17.48 21.81 0.21
N PRO A 492 16.85 20.64 0.44
CA PRO A 492 17.27 19.68 1.46
C PRO A 492 18.67 19.09 1.21
N ASP A 493 19.35 18.73 2.29
CA ASP A 493 20.52 17.86 2.31
C ASP A 493 20.09 16.47 2.82
N HIS A 494 19.79 15.56 1.90
CA HIS A 494 19.25 14.23 2.23
C HIS A 494 20.32 13.30 2.82
N ARG A 495 20.08 12.87 4.07
CA ARG A 495 20.95 11.95 4.82
C ARG A 495 20.21 10.68 5.27
N ASP A 496 18.99 10.49 4.80
CA ASP A 496 18.19 9.30 5.05
C ASP A 496 18.55 8.15 4.10
N GLU A 497 18.09 6.96 4.47
CA GLU A 497 18.17 5.72 3.68
C GLU A 497 16.81 5.36 3.07
N VAL A 498 15.83 6.28 3.15
CA VAL A 498 14.48 6.04 2.62
C VAL A 498 14.44 6.35 1.13
N LEU A 499 15.08 7.44 0.71
CA LEU A 499 15.20 7.80 -0.69
C LEU A 499 16.25 6.92 -1.39
N ALA A 500 15.88 6.41 -2.56
CA ALA A 500 16.83 5.75 -3.43
C ALA A 500 17.95 6.74 -3.85
N PRO A 501 19.15 6.26 -4.22
CA PRO A 501 20.23 7.14 -4.69
C PRO A 501 19.81 8.09 -5.81
N SER A 502 18.96 7.63 -6.74
CA SER A 502 18.40 8.43 -7.84
C SER A 502 17.41 9.52 -7.39
N GLU A 503 16.85 9.41 -6.19
CA GLU A 503 15.85 10.34 -5.64
C GLU A 503 16.47 11.40 -4.72
N ARG A 504 17.78 11.34 -4.43
CA ARG A 504 18.45 12.30 -3.53
C ARG A 504 18.50 13.74 -4.04
N GLY A 505 18.09 13.99 -5.27
CA GLY A 505 17.92 15.34 -5.82
C GLY A 505 16.57 16.00 -5.49
N ARG A 506 15.64 15.29 -4.86
CA ARG A 506 14.29 15.79 -4.57
C ARG A 506 14.31 17.01 -3.64
N THR A 507 13.50 18.01 -3.95
CA THR A 507 13.36 19.24 -3.15
C THR A 507 12.00 19.38 -2.47
N ASP A 508 11.09 18.43 -2.70
CA ASP A 508 9.69 18.46 -2.25
C ASP A 508 9.45 17.73 -0.91
N VAL A 509 10.48 17.07 -0.37
CA VAL A 509 10.39 16.23 0.82
C VAL A 509 11.66 16.34 1.66
N ILE A 510 11.55 16.11 2.97
CA ILE A 510 12.69 15.96 3.87
C ILE A 510 12.38 14.96 5.00
N TYR A 511 13.42 14.31 5.50
CA TYR A 511 13.39 13.44 6.68
C TYR A 511 14.19 14.10 7.82
N PRO A 512 13.55 14.96 8.64
CA PRO A 512 14.19 15.89 9.55
C PRO A 512 14.97 15.24 10.71
N CYS A 513 14.82 13.94 10.94
CA CYS A 513 15.60 13.26 11.99
C CYS A 513 17.10 13.16 11.65
N VAL A 514 17.45 13.18 10.36
CA VAL A 514 18.85 13.07 9.90
C VAL A 514 19.20 14.08 8.81
N SER A 515 18.25 14.44 7.94
CA SER A 515 18.48 15.35 6.83
C SER A 515 18.57 16.81 7.29
N ARG A 516 19.39 17.61 6.58
CA ARG A 516 19.63 19.05 6.84
C ARG A 516 19.24 19.88 5.63
N ALA A 517 19.80 21.09 5.49
CA ALA A 517 19.61 21.98 4.34
C ALA A 517 20.93 22.25 3.62
N ARG A 518 20.85 22.40 2.28
CA ARG A 518 21.89 23.01 1.45
C ARG A 518 21.66 24.51 1.25
N SER A 519 20.39 24.94 1.30
CA SER A 519 20.03 26.36 1.32
C SER A 519 20.14 26.94 2.73
N SER A 520 20.23 28.26 2.84
CA SER A 520 20.24 28.97 4.13
C SER A 520 18.92 28.87 4.90
N ARG A 521 17.81 28.62 4.20
CA ARG A 521 16.49 28.40 4.79
C ARG A 521 15.74 27.26 4.09
N LEU A 522 14.95 26.50 4.85
CA LEU A 522 13.90 25.60 4.38
C LEU A 522 12.53 26.09 4.85
N THR A 523 11.51 25.92 4.03
CA THR A 523 10.10 26.16 4.42
C THR A 523 9.36 24.84 4.37
N LEU A 524 8.75 24.42 5.48
CA LEU A 524 8.08 23.13 5.64
C LEU A 524 6.57 23.31 5.79
N ASP A 525 5.78 22.36 5.27
CA ASP A 525 4.31 22.33 5.44
C ASP A 525 3.90 21.81 6.83
N LEU A 526 4.27 22.55 7.87
CA LEU A 526 3.99 22.29 9.29
C LEU A 526 3.34 23.48 9.97
#